data_AF-A0AAU0GZZ6-F1
#
_entry.id   AF-A0AAU0GZZ6-F1
#
_cell.length_a   1.000
_cell.length_b   1.000
_cell.length_c   1.000
_cell.angle_alpha   90.00
_cell.angle_beta   90.00
_cell.angle_gamma   90.00
#
_symmetry.space_group_name_H-M   'P 1'
#
loop_
_entity.id
_entity.type
_entity.pdbx_description
1 polymer ?
#
loop_
_entity_poly.entity_id
_entity_poly.type
_entity_poly.pdbx_seq_one_letter_code
_entity_poly.pdbx_strand_id
1 'polypeptide(L)'
;MTNFFKWEGSTSMWNLRCLCVLVALIIPNVAFAHHGSSGQFETNKTIELSGEITRVRLVNPHAYVYFDATNDDGSVTNMRCELQSGSLLKRRGWNTEQFKTGSAITLLGSPDRNDPTTCYMQQITFENGITATRNSVFNDDGSLVASDDGNASSQTQSEIVEQRSITRTDGTPNIEGNWAMVRKVGSRPGGGGSFAQLTAAGALAVEGATQDENPRYQCEPTNIIMDWWFDLMVNKIEQSSNQINLTYGFMSLERTIYLDGTAMPANYEANRAGFSTGVWEGNTLVVTTTGFDEGWLMAPMGGNARPPRPEGAPDGKSGPPGGPRGNGGPPSPAKNSSELVIVERFSLNEDGTVLKREYTITDPLYLKAPMTGSDEVTFTQDSYQPYDCDDLTAERGSGNLDPSATAPDNKATGNDVSKRDVSKSGNVNGQSVMSTLYKLEDSKVGQTISSTQWGYPIVLSLHAIGMATMVGIALMLTLRVLGFASAIPVTAMASYWNVALTGFGINLVSGVALFCGNASELYFNWAFRIKILLVIAGLVLTWRLVTICIKQTDKVSTKHKKLAAIAMVSWVAAIIAGRLIGYMS
;
A
#
# COMPACT_ATOMS: atom_id res chain seq x y z
N MET A 1 -60.37 29.92 -32.95
CA MET A 1 -59.31 29.69 -31.94
C MET A 1 -59.97 29.22 -30.68
N THR A 2 -59.75 27.96 -30.28
CA THR A 2 -59.79 27.52 -28.88
C THR A 2 -59.38 26.04 -28.77
N ASN A 3 -58.58 25.78 -27.73
CA ASN A 3 -58.33 24.51 -27.04
C ASN A 3 -57.28 23.56 -27.61
N PHE A 4 -56.06 23.67 -27.06
CA PHE A 4 -55.16 22.54 -26.87
C PHE A 4 -54.67 22.50 -25.41
N PHE A 5 -54.71 21.29 -24.85
CA PHE A 5 -54.16 20.81 -23.57
C PHE A 5 -54.79 21.26 -22.25
N LYS A 6 -55.73 20.44 -21.76
CA LYS A 6 -55.94 20.15 -20.34
C LYS A 6 -54.97 19.04 -19.91
N TRP A 7 -54.19 19.29 -18.86
CA TRP A 7 -53.39 18.29 -18.14
C TRP A 7 -54.13 17.94 -16.85
N GLU A 8 -54.55 16.68 -16.71
CA GLU A 8 -55.17 16.14 -15.49
C GLU A 8 -54.23 15.15 -14.79
N GLY A 9 -53.79 15.54 -13.59
CA GLY A 9 -53.83 14.73 -12.37
C GLY A 9 -53.05 13.40 -12.28
N SER A 10 -51.86 13.44 -11.66
CA SER A 10 -51.47 12.55 -10.54
C SER A 10 -50.02 12.88 -10.10
N THR A 11 -49.85 14.02 -9.44
CA THR A 11 -48.60 14.40 -8.75
C THR A 11 -48.76 14.08 -7.27
N SER A 12 -48.21 12.97 -6.78
CA SER A 12 -48.01 12.80 -5.33
C SER A 12 -47.02 11.70 -4.94
N MET A 13 -46.97 10.56 -5.65
CA MET A 13 -46.15 9.42 -5.20
C MET A 13 -44.83 9.17 -5.95
N TRP A 14 -44.67 9.69 -7.17
CA TRP A 14 -43.43 9.50 -7.95
C TRP A 14 -42.30 10.45 -7.52
N ASN A 15 -42.63 11.71 -7.21
CA ASN A 15 -41.65 12.73 -6.84
C ASN A 15 -41.04 12.49 -5.45
N LEU A 16 -41.80 11.87 -4.53
CA LEU A 16 -41.33 11.59 -3.17
C LEU A 16 -40.32 10.41 -3.15
N ARG A 17 -40.45 9.45 -4.06
CA ARG A 17 -39.50 8.32 -4.19
C ARG A 17 -38.17 8.75 -4.80
N CYS A 18 -38.18 9.63 -5.80
CA CYS A 18 -36.97 10.21 -6.37
C CYS A 18 -36.25 11.14 -5.38
N LEU A 19 -37.00 11.92 -4.59
CA LEU A 19 -36.44 12.79 -3.55
C LEU A 19 -35.82 12.01 -2.40
N CYS A 20 -36.42 10.91 -1.94
CA CYS A 20 -35.83 10.06 -0.90
C CYS A 20 -34.55 9.34 -1.38
N VAL A 21 -34.48 8.95 -2.65
CA VAL A 21 -33.26 8.36 -3.25
C VAL A 21 -32.16 9.41 -3.42
N LEU A 22 -32.50 10.64 -3.82
CA LEU A 22 -31.57 11.77 -3.90
C LEU A 22 -31.06 12.20 -2.51
N VAL A 23 -31.92 12.28 -1.49
CA VAL A 23 -31.52 12.63 -0.12
C VAL A 23 -30.65 11.53 0.51
N ALA A 24 -30.91 10.25 0.20
CA ALA A 24 -30.03 9.15 0.63
C ALA A 24 -28.65 9.17 -0.05
N LEU A 25 -28.52 9.79 -1.23
CA LEU A 25 -27.25 9.96 -1.95
C LEU A 25 -26.44 11.19 -1.49
N ILE A 26 -27.02 12.10 -0.68
CA ILE A 26 -26.40 13.38 -0.28
C ILE A 26 -25.94 13.39 1.20
N ILE A 27 -25.92 12.25 1.90
CA ILE A 27 -25.35 12.17 3.25
C ILE A 27 -23.92 11.59 3.18
N PRO A 28 -22.87 12.41 2.99
CA PRO A 28 -21.52 11.96 3.29
C PRO A 28 -21.39 11.87 4.81
N ASN A 29 -21.36 10.64 5.33
CA ASN A 29 -20.86 10.43 6.68
C ASN A 29 -19.38 10.78 6.68
N VAL A 30 -19.03 11.89 7.33
CA VAL A 30 -17.64 12.24 7.62
C VAL A 30 -17.17 11.27 8.70
N ALA A 31 -16.67 10.11 8.27
CA ALA A 31 -16.04 9.15 9.18
C ALA A 31 -14.70 9.73 9.63
N PHE A 32 -14.55 9.97 10.93
CA PHE A 32 -13.27 10.26 11.55
C PHE A 32 -12.43 8.97 11.57
N ALA A 33 -11.65 8.75 10.52
CA ALA A 33 -10.62 7.74 10.52
C ALA A 33 -9.41 8.25 11.31
N HIS A 34 -9.04 7.56 12.38
CA HIS A 34 -7.72 7.64 12.99
C HIS A 34 -6.99 6.34 12.60
N HIS A 35 -5.83 6.46 11.96
CA HIS A 35 -5.07 5.31 11.44
C HIS A 35 -4.30 4.61 12.57
N GLY A 36 -5.00 3.78 13.35
CA GLY A 36 -4.41 2.88 14.33
C GLY A 36 -4.99 1.48 14.16
N SER A 37 -4.18 0.44 14.38
CA SER A 37 -4.58 -0.96 14.27
C SER A 37 -5.83 -1.31 15.09
N SER A 38 -6.12 -0.57 16.17
CA SER A 38 -7.33 -0.72 17.00
C SER A 38 -8.65 -0.44 16.30
N GLY A 39 -8.64 0.36 15.22
CA GLY A 39 -9.83 0.67 14.43
C GLY A 39 -10.24 -0.48 13.50
N GLN A 40 -9.25 -1.23 13.00
CA GLN A 40 -9.44 -2.35 12.08
C GLN A 40 -9.54 -3.70 12.81
N PHE A 41 -8.69 -3.91 13.80
CA PHE A 41 -8.55 -5.18 14.51
C PHE A 41 -9.19 -5.14 15.90
N GLU A 42 -9.70 -6.29 16.34
CA GLU A 42 -10.14 -6.52 17.72
C GLU A 42 -8.93 -6.80 18.63
N THR A 43 -8.17 -5.77 18.98
CA THR A 43 -6.91 -5.90 19.75
C THR A 43 -7.05 -6.50 21.16
N ASN A 44 -8.29 -6.65 21.66
CA ASN A 44 -8.59 -7.29 22.94
C ASN A 44 -8.92 -8.79 22.81
N LYS A 45 -8.88 -9.33 21.59
CA LYS A 45 -9.08 -10.75 21.30
C LYS A 45 -7.80 -11.30 20.67
N THR A 46 -7.53 -12.56 20.98
CA THR A 46 -6.45 -13.33 20.34
C THR A 46 -7.06 -14.63 19.83
N ILE A 47 -6.80 -14.92 18.56
CA ILE A 47 -7.11 -16.18 17.89
C ILE A 47 -5.80 -16.92 17.60
N GLU A 48 -5.86 -18.24 17.61
CA GLU A 48 -4.77 -19.12 17.19
C GLU A 48 -5.11 -19.74 15.84
N LEU A 49 -4.18 -19.65 14.91
CA LEU A 49 -4.32 -20.12 13.53
C LEU A 49 -3.12 -21.00 13.21
N SER A 50 -3.34 -22.22 12.71
CA SER A 50 -2.26 -23.10 12.26
C SER A 50 -2.45 -23.43 10.79
N GLY A 51 -1.37 -23.46 10.01
CA GLY A 51 -1.46 -23.64 8.57
C GLY A 51 -0.12 -23.69 7.84
N GLU A 52 -0.16 -23.68 6.52
CA GLU A 52 1.03 -23.68 5.67
C GLU A 52 1.23 -22.31 5.02
N ILE A 53 2.45 -21.76 5.08
CA ILE A 53 2.78 -20.47 4.45
C ILE A 53 2.57 -20.55 2.94
N THR A 54 1.85 -19.59 2.38
CA THR A 54 1.74 -19.42 0.93
C THR A 54 2.68 -18.31 0.43
N ARG A 55 2.79 -17.20 1.17
CA ARG A 55 3.61 -16.04 0.77
C ARG A 55 3.94 -15.11 1.95
N VAL A 56 5.00 -14.32 1.82
CA VAL A 56 5.22 -13.11 2.64
C VAL A 56 5.44 -11.89 1.74
N ARG A 57 4.99 -10.70 2.17
CA ARG A 57 5.32 -9.41 1.55
C ARG A 57 5.91 -8.49 2.62
N LEU A 58 7.23 -8.26 2.58
CA LEU A 58 7.93 -7.32 3.46
C LEU A 58 7.88 -5.89 2.89
N VAL A 59 6.69 -5.33 2.81
CA VAL A 59 6.39 -4.02 2.22
C VAL A 59 6.01 -2.98 3.29
N ASN A 60 5.94 -1.70 2.91
CA ASN A 60 5.52 -0.60 3.79
C ASN A 60 4.10 -0.11 3.42
N PRO A 61 3.29 0.42 4.35
CA PRO A 61 3.60 0.69 5.76
C PRO A 61 3.54 -0.56 6.68
N HIS A 62 2.95 -1.65 6.22
CA HIS A 62 2.86 -2.92 6.93
C HIS A 62 3.20 -4.09 6.01
N ALA A 63 3.98 -5.03 6.54
CA ALA A 63 4.23 -6.31 5.90
C ALA A 63 3.08 -7.30 6.16
N TYR A 64 2.97 -8.34 5.35
CA TYR A 64 1.93 -9.38 5.47
C TYR A 64 2.48 -10.78 5.28
N VAL A 65 1.99 -11.73 6.07
CA VAL A 65 2.15 -13.17 5.84
C VAL A 65 0.82 -13.73 5.36
N TYR A 66 0.86 -14.57 4.33
CA TYR A 66 -0.26 -15.28 3.75
C TYR A 66 -0.05 -16.77 3.99
N PHE A 67 -1.09 -17.48 4.42
CA PHE A 67 -1.02 -18.89 4.74
C PHE A 67 -2.38 -19.56 4.68
N ASP A 68 -2.39 -20.86 4.40
CA ASP A 68 -3.58 -21.68 4.35
C ASP A 68 -3.83 -22.26 5.75
N ALA A 69 -4.70 -21.62 6.53
CA ALA A 69 -5.04 -22.02 7.89
C ALA A 69 -6.00 -23.21 7.87
N THR A 70 -5.68 -24.27 8.61
CA THR A 70 -6.56 -25.42 8.81
C THR A 70 -7.44 -25.16 10.03
N ASN A 71 -8.76 -25.13 9.81
CA ASN A 71 -9.75 -24.97 10.87
C ASN A 71 -10.00 -26.31 11.59
N ASP A 72 -10.62 -26.25 12.77
CA ASP A 72 -10.94 -27.44 13.58
C ASP A 72 -11.82 -28.48 12.85
N ASP A 73 -12.61 -28.05 11.88
CA ASP A 73 -13.47 -28.92 11.05
C ASP A 73 -12.72 -29.54 9.85
N GLY A 74 -11.42 -29.27 9.72
CA GLY A 74 -10.57 -29.71 8.62
C GLY A 74 -10.72 -28.90 7.33
N SER A 75 -11.54 -27.84 7.31
CA SER A 75 -11.59 -26.89 6.21
C SER A 75 -10.35 -25.99 6.21
N VAL A 76 -10.03 -25.41 5.06
CA VAL A 76 -8.87 -24.53 4.89
C VAL A 76 -9.34 -23.12 4.55
N THR A 77 -8.86 -22.13 5.30
CA THR A 77 -9.09 -20.70 5.07
C THR A 77 -7.77 -20.06 4.65
N ASN A 78 -7.76 -19.34 3.52
CA ASN A 78 -6.61 -18.53 3.16
C ASN A 78 -6.57 -17.28 4.06
N MET A 79 -5.58 -17.23 4.94
CA MET A 79 -5.42 -16.17 5.93
C MET A 79 -4.33 -15.19 5.51
N ARG A 80 -4.56 -13.90 5.78
CA ARG A 80 -3.56 -12.84 5.68
C ARG A 80 -3.39 -12.14 7.02
N CYS A 81 -2.20 -12.19 7.60
CA CYS A 81 -1.93 -11.51 8.87
C CYS A 81 -0.90 -10.39 8.72
N GLU A 82 -1.21 -9.22 9.29
CA GLU A 82 -0.40 -8.00 9.29
C GLU A 82 0.77 -8.09 10.28
N LEU A 83 1.97 -7.70 9.85
CA LEU A 83 3.18 -7.58 10.68
C LEU A 83 3.56 -6.09 10.89
N GLN A 84 4.77 -5.83 11.39
CA GLN A 84 5.34 -4.47 11.40
C GLN A 84 5.67 -3.98 9.98
N SER A 85 6.15 -2.74 9.85
CA SER A 85 6.67 -2.24 8.56
C SER A 85 7.77 -3.16 8.02
N GLY A 86 7.79 -3.36 6.71
CA GLY A 86 8.83 -4.15 6.05
C GLY A 86 10.23 -3.65 6.39
N SER A 87 10.41 -2.33 6.47
CA SER A 87 11.69 -1.71 6.88
C SER A 87 12.14 -2.13 8.29
N LEU A 88 11.23 -2.09 9.27
CA LEU A 88 11.56 -2.44 10.66
C LEU A 88 11.82 -3.94 10.82
N LEU A 89 11.08 -4.78 10.10
CA LEU A 89 11.28 -6.22 10.10
C LEU A 89 12.64 -6.60 9.52
N LYS A 90 12.99 -6.06 8.34
CA LYS A 90 14.31 -6.27 7.71
C LYS A 90 15.45 -5.87 8.64
N ARG A 91 15.34 -4.70 9.30
CA ARG A 91 16.32 -4.23 10.30
C ARG A 91 16.47 -5.21 11.48
N ARG A 92 15.38 -5.87 11.89
CA ARG A 92 15.36 -6.86 12.96
C ARG A 92 15.73 -8.28 12.48
N GLY A 93 16.38 -8.41 11.32
CA GLY A 93 16.83 -9.68 10.77
C GLY A 93 15.74 -10.54 10.13
N TRP A 94 14.49 -10.03 10.02
CA TRP A 94 13.45 -10.78 9.34
C TRP A 94 13.67 -10.75 7.83
N ASN A 95 13.56 -11.92 7.20
CA ASN A 95 13.77 -12.07 5.76
C ASN A 95 12.82 -13.12 5.17
N THR A 96 12.76 -13.20 3.85
CA THR A 96 11.85 -14.11 3.14
C THR A 96 12.21 -15.59 3.33
N GLU A 97 13.46 -15.92 3.64
CA GLU A 97 13.91 -17.31 3.84
C GLU A 97 13.33 -17.96 5.09
N GLN A 98 12.86 -17.16 6.06
CA GLN A 98 12.13 -17.67 7.23
C GLN A 98 10.68 -18.05 6.89
N PHE A 99 10.13 -17.48 5.82
CA PHE A 99 8.75 -17.69 5.38
C PHE A 99 8.67 -18.57 4.13
N LYS A 100 9.32 -19.74 4.17
CA LYS A 100 9.33 -20.67 3.04
C LYS A 100 7.91 -21.13 2.72
N THR A 101 7.50 -20.98 1.47
CA THR A 101 6.21 -21.48 0.99
C THR A 101 6.11 -22.98 1.24
N GLY A 102 5.01 -23.41 1.86
CA GLY A 102 4.72 -24.79 2.27
C GLY A 102 5.18 -25.15 3.68
N SER A 103 5.97 -24.29 4.36
CA SER A 103 6.35 -24.56 5.75
C SER A 103 5.17 -24.32 6.69
N ALA A 104 5.05 -25.20 7.68
CA ALA A 104 4.04 -25.08 8.72
C ALA A 104 4.30 -23.87 9.62
N ILE A 105 3.23 -23.19 10.01
CA ILE A 105 3.24 -22.13 11.02
C ILE A 105 2.06 -22.26 11.98
N THR A 106 2.25 -21.75 13.18
CA THR A 106 1.18 -21.43 14.12
C THR A 106 1.27 -19.95 14.46
N LEU A 107 0.16 -19.23 14.41
CA LEU A 107 0.11 -17.78 14.56
C LEU A 107 -0.94 -17.40 15.60
N LEU A 108 -0.54 -16.59 16.57
CA LEU A 108 -1.45 -15.89 17.46
C LEU A 108 -1.66 -14.46 16.94
N GLY A 109 -2.91 -14.06 16.77
CA GLY A 109 -3.23 -12.75 16.21
C GLY A 109 -4.55 -12.18 16.69
N SER A 110 -4.74 -10.88 16.55
CA SER A 110 -6.06 -10.26 16.75
C SER A 110 -6.86 -10.32 15.45
N PRO A 111 -8.10 -10.83 15.45
CA PRO A 111 -8.90 -10.87 14.24
C PRO A 111 -9.27 -9.46 13.76
N ASP A 112 -9.44 -9.29 12.45
CA ASP A 112 -10.10 -8.11 11.90
C ASP A 112 -11.57 -8.08 12.37
N ARG A 113 -12.13 -6.88 12.55
CA ARG A 113 -13.51 -6.70 13.00
C ARG A 113 -14.54 -7.14 11.98
N ASN A 114 -14.20 -7.11 10.69
CA ASN A 114 -15.13 -7.31 9.58
C ASN A 114 -14.68 -8.40 8.60
N ASP A 115 -13.37 -8.62 8.45
CA ASP A 115 -12.82 -9.62 7.54
C ASP A 115 -12.31 -10.87 8.29
N PRO A 116 -13.03 -12.00 8.26
CA PRO A 116 -12.63 -13.21 8.98
C PRO A 116 -11.35 -13.85 8.45
N THR A 117 -10.85 -13.43 7.27
CA THR A 117 -9.62 -13.94 6.66
C THR A 117 -8.39 -13.10 6.97
N THR A 118 -8.55 -11.98 7.70
CA THR A 118 -7.47 -11.06 8.02
C THR A 118 -7.21 -11.00 9.52
N CYS A 119 -5.94 -10.91 9.92
CA CYS A 119 -5.56 -10.76 11.33
C CYS A 119 -4.38 -9.81 11.55
N TYR A 120 -4.17 -9.39 12.78
CA TYR A 120 -3.02 -8.63 13.23
C TYR A 120 -2.10 -9.56 14.01
N MET A 121 -0.92 -9.87 13.46
CA MET A 121 -0.01 -10.84 14.06
C MET A 121 0.55 -10.33 15.38
N GLN A 122 0.40 -11.13 16.43
CA GLN A 122 1.02 -10.91 17.75
C GLN A 122 2.28 -11.78 17.87
N GLN A 123 2.14 -13.06 17.55
CA GLN A 123 3.19 -14.08 17.64
C GLN A 123 3.07 -15.07 16.48
N ILE A 124 4.20 -15.57 15.99
CA ILE A 124 4.32 -16.61 14.97
C ILE A 124 5.32 -17.66 15.44
N THR A 125 4.96 -18.93 15.29
CA THR A 125 5.81 -20.09 15.53
C THR A 125 6.06 -20.76 14.19
N PHE A 126 7.33 -20.89 13.82
CA PHE A 126 7.78 -21.50 12.58
C PHE A 126 7.95 -23.01 12.73
N GLU A 127 7.98 -23.74 11.60
CA GLU A 127 8.18 -25.19 11.51
C GLU A 127 9.42 -25.70 12.27
N ASN A 128 10.48 -24.89 12.31
CA ASN A 128 11.71 -25.21 13.06
C ASN A 128 11.58 -25.05 14.59
N GLY A 129 10.38 -24.74 15.10
CA GLY A 129 10.07 -24.55 16.51
C GLY A 129 10.39 -23.16 17.05
N ILE A 130 10.89 -22.25 16.22
CA ILE A 130 11.18 -20.88 16.62
C ILE A 130 9.88 -20.08 16.78
N THR A 131 9.65 -19.50 17.95
CA THR A 131 8.50 -18.63 18.24
C THR A 131 8.94 -17.17 18.37
N ALA A 132 8.46 -16.33 17.46
CA ALA A 132 8.79 -14.91 17.36
C ALA A 132 7.53 -14.05 17.56
N THR A 133 7.67 -12.92 18.27
CA THR A 133 6.64 -11.88 18.28
C THR A 133 6.86 -10.94 17.11
N ARG A 134 5.87 -10.12 16.76
CA ARG A 134 6.05 -9.01 15.80
C ARG A 134 7.20 -8.03 16.13
N ASN A 135 7.75 -8.10 17.35
CA ASN A 135 8.87 -7.26 17.80
C ASN A 135 10.20 -8.00 17.96
N SER A 136 10.23 -9.32 17.72
CA SER A 136 11.44 -10.13 17.87
C SER A 136 12.54 -9.72 16.89
N VAL A 137 13.78 -10.02 17.26
CA VAL A 137 14.99 -9.77 16.48
C VAL A 137 15.63 -11.11 16.15
N PHE A 138 16.15 -11.24 14.94
CA PHE A 138 16.88 -12.39 14.43
C PHE A 138 18.33 -12.03 14.15
N ASN A 139 19.23 -12.98 14.43
CA ASN A 139 20.61 -12.95 13.95
C ASN A 139 20.65 -13.31 12.45
N ASP A 140 21.77 -13.02 11.79
CA ASP A 140 21.98 -13.33 10.36
C ASP A 140 21.89 -14.83 10.04
N ASP A 141 22.13 -15.70 11.03
CA ASP A 141 22.00 -17.17 10.92
C ASP A 141 20.55 -17.67 11.06
N GLY A 142 19.58 -16.77 11.27
CA GLY A 142 18.17 -17.08 11.44
C GLY A 142 17.76 -17.51 12.85
N SER A 143 18.68 -17.50 13.82
CA SER A 143 18.36 -17.72 15.23
C SER A 143 17.71 -16.48 15.86
N LEU A 144 16.79 -16.68 16.81
CA LEU A 144 16.24 -15.57 17.59
C LEU A 144 17.27 -15.04 18.56
N VAL A 145 17.38 -13.71 18.66
CA VAL A 145 18.15 -13.11 19.74
C VAL A 145 17.31 -13.18 21.01
N ALA A 146 17.87 -13.81 22.05
CA ALA A 146 17.20 -13.97 23.34
C ALA A 146 16.90 -12.58 23.93
N SER A 147 15.64 -12.16 23.85
CA SER A 147 15.12 -11.02 24.57
C SER A 147 13.70 -11.33 25.02
N ASP A 148 13.58 -11.72 26.30
CA ASP A 148 12.33 -11.57 27.02
C ASP A 148 11.91 -10.09 26.93
N ASP A 149 10.65 -9.85 26.59
CA ASP A 149 9.96 -8.57 26.72
C ASP A 149 10.15 -7.50 25.64
N GLY A 150 10.12 -7.85 24.35
CA GLY A 150 9.57 -6.97 23.29
C GLY A 150 10.22 -5.57 23.10
N ASN A 151 11.37 -5.34 23.73
CA ASN A 151 12.14 -4.11 23.70
C ASN A 151 13.51 -4.50 23.18
N ALA A 152 13.62 -4.50 21.84
CA ALA A 152 14.84 -4.89 21.15
C ALA A 152 16.04 -4.02 21.59
N SER A 153 16.92 -4.61 22.41
CA SER A 153 18.36 -4.37 22.42
C SER A 153 19.05 -5.51 23.19
N SER A 154 19.45 -6.56 22.50
CA SER A 154 20.33 -7.60 23.07
C SER A 154 21.73 -7.48 22.45
N GLN A 155 22.29 -6.28 22.60
CA GLN A 155 23.48 -6.05 23.40
C GLN A 155 23.10 -4.97 24.41
N THR A 156 23.53 -5.08 25.66
CA THR A 156 23.29 -3.97 26.60
C THR A 156 24.09 -2.76 26.09
N GLN A 157 23.50 -1.55 26.06
CA GLN A 157 24.18 -0.31 25.65
C GLN A 157 25.58 -0.20 26.31
N SER A 158 25.72 -0.72 27.53
CA SER A 158 26.96 -0.84 28.29
C SER A 158 28.08 -1.67 27.62
N GLU A 159 27.76 -2.77 26.92
CA GLU A 159 28.77 -3.59 26.23
C GLU A 159 29.22 -2.94 24.91
N ILE A 160 28.32 -2.23 24.23
CA ILE A 160 28.61 -1.44 23.03
C ILE A 160 29.55 -0.26 23.36
N VAL A 161 29.35 0.36 24.53
CA VAL A 161 30.17 1.48 25.03
C VAL A 161 31.62 1.05 25.29
N GLU A 162 31.86 -0.17 25.80
CA GLU A 162 33.22 -0.63 26.13
C GLU A 162 34.14 -0.82 24.90
N GLN A 163 33.57 -0.96 23.69
CA GLN A 163 34.33 -1.27 22.47
C GLN A 163 34.54 -0.07 21.53
N ARG A 164 33.79 1.03 21.69
CA ARG A 164 33.84 2.18 20.77
C ARG A 164 34.84 3.24 21.25
N SER A 165 35.84 3.56 20.44
CA SER A 165 36.66 4.75 20.69
C SER A 165 35.86 6.01 20.38
N ILE A 166 35.68 6.89 21.37
CA ILE A 166 34.95 8.17 21.21
C ILE A 166 35.80 9.28 20.56
N THR A 167 37.11 9.06 20.48
CA THR A 167 38.08 9.97 19.84
C THR A 167 38.86 9.21 18.78
N ARG A 168 39.20 9.88 17.68
CA ARG A 168 40.05 9.35 16.61
C ARG A 168 41.53 9.53 16.95
N THR A 169 42.40 8.91 16.16
CA THR A 169 43.85 9.03 16.29
C THR A 169 44.38 10.45 16.05
N ASP A 170 43.63 11.28 15.31
CA ASP A 170 43.91 12.70 15.06
C ASP A 170 43.38 13.63 16.17
N GLY A 171 42.77 13.09 17.22
CA GLY A 171 42.22 13.85 18.35
C GLY A 171 40.81 14.41 18.12
N THR A 172 40.22 14.23 16.93
CA THR A 172 38.84 14.65 16.66
C THR A 172 37.82 13.67 17.25
N PRO A 173 36.58 14.10 17.55
CA PRO A 173 35.52 13.18 17.93
C PRO A 173 35.27 12.11 16.86
N ASN A 174 35.13 10.87 17.30
CA ASN A 174 34.82 9.75 16.43
C ASN A 174 33.30 9.58 16.31
N ILE A 175 32.71 9.98 15.19
CA ILE A 175 31.29 9.78 14.86
C ILE A 175 31.08 8.63 13.87
N GLU A 176 32.13 7.90 13.50
CA GLU A 176 32.06 6.75 12.60
C GLU A 176 31.16 5.63 13.13
N GLY A 177 30.42 4.97 12.23
CA GLY A 177 29.63 3.78 12.50
C GLY A 177 28.16 3.89 12.08
N ASN A 178 27.37 2.96 12.58
CA ASN A 178 25.95 2.84 12.25
C ASN A 178 25.09 3.52 13.33
N TRP A 179 24.09 4.28 12.88
CA TRP A 179 23.27 5.13 13.74
C TRP A 179 21.80 4.99 13.38
N ALA A 180 20.94 4.71 14.36
CA ALA A 180 19.51 4.58 14.14
C ALA A 180 18.72 5.39 15.17
N MET A 181 17.59 5.95 14.75
CA MET A 181 16.65 6.55 15.71
C MET A 181 15.99 5.43 16.53
N VAL A 182 16.10 5.51 17.85
CA VAL A 182 15.38 4.63 18.78
C VAL A 182 14.17 5.40 19.33
N ARG A 183 12.96 4.87 19.13
CA ARG A 183 11.76 5.46 19.72
C ARG A 183 11.80 5.30 21.24
N LYS A 184 11.91 6.41 21.97
CA LYS A 184 11.73 6.44 23.42
C LYS A 184 10.28 6.03 23.74
N VAL A 185 10.11 4.99 24.57
CA VAL A 185 8.80 4.45 24.99
C VAL A 185 7.90 5.59 25.51
N GLY A 186 6.67 5.68 25.02
CA GLY A 186 5.71 6.74 25.39
C GLY A 186 5.85 8.07 24.62
N SER A 187 6.83 8.20 23.72
CA SER A 187 6.99 9.41 22.90
C SER A 187 6.06 9.39 21.68
N ARG A 188 5.42 10.52 21.38
CA ARG A 188 4.65 10.70 20.14
C ARG A 188 5.59 10.66 18.93
N PRO A 189 5.17 10.11 17.77
CA PRO A 189 5.90 10.27 16.52
C PRO A 189 5.98 11.76 16.16
N GLY A 190 7.18 12.28 15.94
CA GLY A 190 7.38 13.65 15.47
C GLY A 190 8.74 14.19 15.87
N GLY A 191 9.65 14.28 14.90
CA GLY A 191 10.89 15.04 15.04
C GLY A 191 10.58 16.50 15.35
N GLY A 192 11.34 17.07 16.28
CA GLY A 192 11.19 18.46 16.70
C GLY A 192 11.65 19.40 15.60
N GLY A 193 10.82 20.41 15.31
CA GLY A 193 11.12 21.49 14.37
C GLY A 193 10.02 22.55 14.44
N SER A 194 10.38 23.80 14.14
CA SER A 194 9.42 24.89 13.99
C SER A 194 8.62 24.75 12.69
N PHE A 195 7.37 25.22 12.66
CA PHE A 195 6.60 25.29 11.41
C PHE A 195 7.22 26.33 10.46
N ALA A 196 7.33 25.99 9.18
CA ALA A 196 7.81 26.91 8.16
C ALA A 196 6.91 28.15 8.04
N GLN A 197 7.49 29.34 8.14
CA GLN A 197 6.81 30.59 7.84
C GLN A 197 7.17 31.01 6.42
N LEU A 198 6.24 30.90 5.49
CA LEU A 198 6.52 31.12 4.06
C LEU A 198 6.47 32.60 3.68
N THR A 199 7.37 33.00 2.78
CA THR A 199 7.29 34.28 2.03
C THR A 199 6.12 34.23 1.03
N ALA A 200 5.89 35.31 0.28
CA ALA A 200 4.92 35.28 -0.82
C ALA A 200 5.34 34.26 -1.91
N ALA A 201 6.64 34.19 -2.24
CA ALA A 201 7.16 33.23 -3.20
C ALA A 201 7.07 31.79 -2.68
N GLY A 202 7.41 31.54 -1.41
CA GLY A 202 7.28 30.21 -0.80
C GLY A 202 5.83 29.74 -0.72
N ALA A 203 4.88 30.65 -0.44
CA ALA A 203 3.45 30.33 -0.43
C ALA A 203 2.93 29.97 -1.82
N LEU A 204 3.39 30.68 -2.86
CA LEU A 204 3.07 30.38 -4.26
C LEU A 204 3.67 29.03 -4.70
N ALA A 205 4.89 28.72 -4.25
CA ALA A 205 5.60 27.48 -4.62
C ALA A 205 4.90 26.19 -4.12
N VAL A 206 4.05 26.31 -3.08
CA VAL A 206 3.25 25.20 -2.53
C VAL A 206 1.77 25.32 -2.83
N GLU A 207 1.35 26.32 -3.61
CA GLU A 207 -0.06 26.50 -3.98
C GLU A 207 -0.52 25.32 -4.87
N GLY A 208 -1.62 24.67 -4.47
CA GLY A 208 -2.14 23.51 -5.19
C GLY A 208 -1.33 22.22 -4.96
N ALA A 209 -0.33 22.23 -4.07
CA ALA A 209 0.48 21.06 -3.76
C ALA A 209 -0.37 19.86 -3.31
N THR A 210 -0.13 18.72 -3.95
CA THR A 210 -0.86 17.47 -3.72
C THR A 210 0.03 16.41 -3.12
N GLN A 211 -0.61 15.37 -2.57
CA GLN A 211 0.09 14.22 -2.01
C GLN A 211 1.00 13.52 -3.04
N ASP A 212 0.62 13.51 -4.32
CA ASP A 212 1.37 12.84 -5.40
C ASP A 212 2.74 13.47 -5.66
N GLU A 213 2.92 14.74 -5.27
CA GLU A 213 4.19 15.45 -5.38
C GLU A 213 5.16 15.14 -4.22
N ASN A 214 4.76 14.29 -3.29
CA ASN A 214 5.63 13.86 -2.21
C ASN A 214 6.69 12.87 -2.76
N PRO A 215 7.99 13.21 -2.70
CA PRO A 215 9.07 12.39 -3.28
C PRO A 215 9.08 10.94 -2.78
N ARG A 216 8.56 10.71 -1.56
CA ARG A 216 8.50 9.38 -0.95
C ARG A 216 7.62 8.40 -1.71
N TYR A 217 6.59 8.88 -2.40
CA TYR A 217 5.77 8.03 -3.26
C TYR A 217 6.42 7.75 -4.61
N GLN A 218 7.54 8.39 -4.92
CA GLN A 218 8.28 8.24 -6.17
C GLN A 218 9.65 7.58 -5.93
N CYS A 219 9.82 6.91 -4.79
CA CYS A 219 11.10 6.31 -4.39
C CYS A 219 12.26 7.30 -4.33
N GLU A 220 11.98 8.57 -4.01
CA GLU A 220 12.98 9.63 -3.92
C GLU A 220 13.16 10.13 -2.48
N PRO A 221 14.38 10.56 -2.12
CA PRO A 221 14.63 11.22 -0.84
C PRO A 221 13.91 12.58 -0.81
N THR A 222 13.33 12.88 0.34
CA THR A 222 12.71 14.17 0.66
C THR A 222 13.76 15.25 0.89
N ASN A 223 14.66 15.06 1.85
CA ASN A 223 15.79 15.95 2.15
C ASN A 223 16.68 15.38 3.27
N ILE A 224 17.88 15.96 3.42
CA ILE A 224 18.90 15.57 4.41
C ILE A 224 18.49 15.74 5.89
N ILE A 225 17.41 16.47 6.18
CA ILE A 225 16.92 16.68 7.55
C ILE A 225 15.90 15.61 7.93
N MET A 226 14.84 15.47 7.14
CA MET A 226 13.72 14.58 7.42
C MET A 226 14.14 13.12 7.33
N ASP A 227 14.90 12.75 6.29
CA ASP A 227 15.20 11.35 6.01
C ASP A 227 16.32 10.79 6.88
N TRP A 228 16.98 11.64 7.69
CA TRP A 228 17.97 11.23 8.68
C TRP A 228 17.36 10.35 9.79
N TRP A 229 16.11 10.62 10.18
CA TRP A 229 15.45 9.92 11.29
C TRP A 229 14.17 9.20 10.87
N PHE A 230 13.68 9.45 9.65
CA PHE A 230 12.43 8.87 9.16
C PHE A 230 12.52 7.35 9.01
N ASP A 231 11.40 6.66 9.28
CA ASP A 231 11.27 5.19 9.29
C ASP A 231 12.26 4.40 10.15
N LEU A 232 12.99 5.08 11.05
CA LEU A 232 13.89 4.49 12.06
C LEU A 232 14.97 3.58 11.45
N MET A 233 15.41 3.93 10.24
CA MET A 233 16.42 3.18 9.49
C MET A 233 17.83 3.43 10.03
N VAL A 234 18.74 2.51 9.72
CA VAL A 234 20.16 2.62 10.06
C VAL A 234 20.83 3.54 9.04
N ASN A 235 21.43 4.63 9.50
CA ASN A 235 22.33 5.47 8.74
C ASN A 235 23.77 5.01 8.97
N LYS A 236 24.62 5.10 7.95
CA LYS A 236 26.04 4.77 8.04
C LYS A 236 26.87 6.05 7.96
N ILE A 237 27.84 6.20 8.85
CA ILE A 237 28.85 7.26 8.80
C ILE A 237 30.23 6.61 8.63
N GLU A 238 30.93 6.99 7.57
CA GLU A 238 32.34 6.66 7.35
C GLU A 238 33.16 7.94 7.51
N GLN A 239 34.14 7.93 8.40
CA GLN A 239 34.89 9.12 8.77
C GLN A 239 36.38 8.96 8.47
N SER A 240 36.94 9.95 7.79
CA SER A 240 38.38 10.11 7.56
C SER A 240 38.84 11.46 8.11
N SER A 241 40.12 11.78 7.97
CA SER A 241 40.67 13.07 8.41
C SER A 241 40.25 14.24 7.51
N ASN A 242 39.91 13.98 6.24
CA ASN A 242 39.59 15.01 5.24
C ASN A 242 38.12 14.98 4.76
N GLN A 243 37.40 13.88 4.98
CA GLN A 243 35.99 13.76 4.57
C GLN A 243 35.17 12.86 5.50
N ILE A 244 33.86 13.08 5.51
CA ILE A 244 32.87 12.22 6.18
C ILE A 244 31.81 11.85 5.15
N ASN A 245 31.58 10.55 4.92
CA ASN A 245 30.52 10.06 4.06
C ASN A 245 29.36 9.58 4.90
N LEU A 246 28.17 10.11 4.62
CA LEU A 246 26.90 9.73 5.22
C LEU A 246 26.10 8.96 4.18
N THR A 247 25.73 7.72 4.50
CA THR A 247 24.74 6.94 3.75
C THR A 247 23.47 6.87 4.58
N TYR A 248 22.40 7.48 4.07
CA TYR A 248 21.12 7.53 4.76
C TYR A 248 20.42 6.19 4.63
N GLY A 249 19.78 5.75 5.70
CA GLY A 249 19.03 4.50 5.69
C GLY A 249 17.85 4.54 4.72
N PHE A 250 17.13 5.68 4.68
CA PHE A 250 15.98 5.87 3.81
C PHE A 250 16.41 6.29 2.40
N MET A 251 15.94 5.58 1.37
CA MET A 251 16.26 5.80 -0.06
C MET A 251 17.76 5.80 -0.41
N SER A 252 18.63 5.34 0.50
CA SER A 252 20.08 5.24 0.28
C SER A 252 20.73 6.55 -0.22
N LEU A 253 20.23 7.70 0.23
CA LEU A 253 20.83 9.00 -0.10
C LEU A 253 22.28 9.06 0.39
N GLU A 254 23.21 9.37 -0.50
CA GLU A 254 24.63 9.55 -0.18
C GLU A 254 24.99 11.02 -0.08
N ARG A 255 25.81 11.36 0.92
CA ARG A 255 26.27 12.73 1.16
C ARG A 255 27.70 12.73 1.66
N THR A 256 28.55 13.55 1.05
CA THR A 256 29.93 13.77 1.50
C THR A 256 30.09 15.14 2.13
N ILE A 257 30.72 15.18 3.31
CA ILE A 257 31.12 16.39 4.02
C ILE A 257 32.63 16.53 3.90
N TYR A 258 33.09 17.58 3.22
CA TYR A 258 34.51 17.88 3.07
C TYR A 258 35.02 18.67 4.28
N LEU A 259 36.12 18.21 4.89
CA LEU A 259 36.75 18.81 6.08
C LEU A 259 38.05 19.56 5.74
N ASP A 260 38.54 19.43 4.51
CA ASP A 260 39.84 19.92 4.06
C ASP A 260 39.80 21.30 3.36
N GLY A 261 38.64 21.97 3.42
CA GLY A 261 38.43 23.26 2.76
C GLY A 261 38.17 23.14 1.25
N THR A 262 37.84 21.95 0.75
CA THR A 262 37.36 21.76 -0.63
C THR A 262 36.20 22.73 -0.92
N ALA A 263 36.38 23.54 -1.96
CA ALA A 263 35.36 24.45 -2.44
C ALA A 263 34.39 23.75 -3.41
N MET A 264 33.14 24.21 -3.44
CA MET A 264 32.15 23.71 -4.39
C MET A 264 32.64 23.95 -5.84
N PRO A 265 32.68 22.92 -6.70
CA PRO A 265 33.07 23.08 -8.10
C PRO A 265 32.19 24.08 -8.83
N ALA A 266 32.77 24.84 -9.77
CA ALA A 266 32.00 25.81 -10.56
C ALA A 266 30.91 25.16 -11.44
N ASN A 267 31.08 23.88 -11.78
CA ASN A 267 30.15 23.05 -12.53
C ASN A 267 29.39 22.06 -11.63
N TYR A 268 29.22 22.38 -10.35
CA TYR A 268 28.47 21.53 -9.43
C TYR A 268 27.01 21.39 -9.87
N GLU A 269 26.56 20.16 -10.03
CA GLU A 269 25.16 19.86 -10.33
C GLU A 269 24.37 19.79 -9.02
N ALA A 270 23.43 20.72 -8.89
CA ALA A 270 22.56 20.78 -7.72
C ALA A 270 21.76 19.48 -7.56
N ASN A 271 21.64 19.01 -6.33
CA ASN A 271 20.96 17.75 -5.99
C ASN A 271 20.43 17.77 -4.55
N ARG A 272 19.70 16.72 -4.19
CA ARG A 272 19.01 16.56 -2.90
C ARG A 272 19.92 16.55 -1.67
N ALA A 273 21.17 16.08 -1.81
CA ALA A 273 22.15 16.01 -0.72
C ALA A 273 22.86 17.35 -0.49
N GLY A 274 23.01 18.14 -1.56
CA GLY A 274 23.77 19.38 -1.58
C GLY A 274 25.28 19.16 -1.42
N PHE A 275 26.03 20.25 -1.49
CA PHE A 275 27.47 20.30 -1.26
C PHE A 275 27.75 20.71 0.18
N SER A 276 28.38 19.82 0.96
CA SER A 276 28.64 20.03 2.38
C SER A 276 30.10 20.26 2.70
N THR A 277 30.39 21.30 3.49
CA THR A 277 31.70 21.56 4.09
C THR A 277 31.58 21.57 5.61
N GLY A 278 32.52 20.93 6.30
CA GLY A 278 32.52 20.80 7.75
C GLY A 278 33.77 21.37 8.40
N VAL A 279 33.61 21.94 9.59
CA VAL A 279 34.71 22.37 10.46
C VAL A 279 34.43 21.89 11.89
N TRP A 280 35.46 21.42 12.58
CA TRP A 280 35.38 21.09 14.00
C TRP A 280 35.55 22.35 14.86
N GLU A 281 34.52 22.70 15.63
CA GLU A 281 34.54 23.71 16.68
C GLU A 281 34.61 22.99 18.04
N GLY A 282 35.83 22.77 18.53
CA GLY A 282 36.05 21.90 19.70
C GLY A 282 35.57 20.48 19.39
N ASN A 283 34.59 19.99 20.16
CA ASN A 283 34.01 18.65 19.97
C ASN A 283 32.73 18.65 19.10
N THR A 284 32.37 19.77 18.50
CA THR A 284 31.18 19.89 17.64
C THR A 284 31.58 20.03 16.19
N LEU A 285 31.07 19.15 15.33
CA LEU A 285 31.22 19.32 13.88
C LEU A 285 30.14 20.26 13.39
N VAL A 286 30.56 21.39 12.83
CA VAL A 286 29.68 22.37 12.19
C VAL A 286 29.73 22.16 10.69
N VAL A 287 28.60 21.81 10.10
CA VAL A 287 28.47 21.51 8.68
C VAL A 287 27.60 22.56 8.02
N THR A 288 28.10 23.20 6.99
CA THR A 288 27.32 24.09 6.12
C THR A 288 27.08 23.39 4.79
N THR A 289 25.83 23.37 4.35
CA THR A 289 25.43 22.74 3.09
C THR A 289 24.68 23.73 2.23
N THR A 290 25.03 23.78 0.95
CA THR A 290 24.44 24.61 -0.10
C THR A 290 24.34 23.81 -1.40
N GLY A 291 23.94 24.40 -2.52
CA GLY A 291 23.90 23.69 -3.81
C GLY A 291 22.78 22.66 -3.89
N PHE A 292 21.68 22.87 -3.16
CA PHE A 292 20.50 22.03 -3.26
C PHE A 292 19.76 22.28 -4.57
N ASP A 293 19.16 21.23 -5.12
CA ASP A 293 18.10 21.37 -6.11
C ASP A 293 16.78 21.85 -5.45
N GLU A 294 15.83 22.30 -6.26
CA GLU A 294 14.51 22.66 -5.75
C GLU A 294 13.80 21.42 -5.20
N GLY A 295 13.16 21.56 -4.05
CA GLY A 295 12.67 20.39 -3.33
C GLY A 295 11.65 20.66 -2.26
N TRP A 296 11.48 19.69 -1.37
CA TRP A 296 10.55 19.74 -0.25
C TRP A 296 11.31 19.76 1.06
N LEU A 297 11.13 20.83 1.85
CA LEU A 297 11.48 20.81 3.28
C LEU A 297 10.47 19.95 4.04
N MET A 298 9.18 20.16 3.75
CA MET A 298 8.06 19.41 4.29
C MET A 298 7.11 19.04 3.15
N ALA A 299 7.12 17.77 2.73
CA ALA A 299 6.31 17.29 1.62
C ALA A 299 4.82 17.10 2.01
N PRO A 300 3.87 17.20 1.07
CA PRO A 300 2.44 16.99 1.35
C PRO A 300 2.16 15.55 1.79
N MET A 301 1.54 15.35 2.96
CA MET A 301 1.33 14.00 3.54
C MET A 301 -0.09 13.42 3.35
N GLY A 302 -0.97 14.12 2.62
CA GLY A 302 -2.38 13.73 2.49
C GLY A 302 -3.21 14.05 3.73
N GLY A 303 -4.45 14.49 3.52
CA GLY A 303 -5.35 15.01 4.56
C GLY A 303 -5.55 16.53 4.45
N ASN A 304 -6.79 16.99 4.67
CA ASN A 304 -7.14 18.41 4.53
C ASN A 304 -6.20 19.28 5.37
N ALA A 305 -5.54 20.24 4.72
CA ALA A 305 -4.76 21.28 5.41
C ALA A 305 -5.66 21.93 6.47
N ARG A 306 -5.26 21.89 7.74
CA ARG A 306 -5.95 22.69 8.75
C ARG A 306 -5.62 24.15 8.46
N PRO A 307 -6.62 25.03 8.27
CA PRO A 307 -6.33 26.45 8.11
C PRO A 307 -5.60 26.97 9.36
N PRO A 308 -4.67 27.92 9.20
CA PRO A 308 -3.99 28.55 10.33
C PRO A 308 -5.02 29.17 11.28
N ARG A 309 -4.79 29.03 12.59
CA ARG A 309 -5.64 29.67 13.60
C ARG A 309 -5.53 31.19 13.40
N PRO A 310 -6.66 31.92 13.28
CA PRO A 310 -6.62 33.38 13.20
C PRO A 310 -5.90 33.98 14.41
N GLU A 311 -5.02 34.96 14.19
CA GLU A 311 -4.37 35.70 15.27
C GLU A 311 -5.43 36.29 16.22
N GLY A 312 -5.29 36.03 17.52
CA GLY A 312 -6.16 36.59 18.57
C GLY A 312 -7.40 35.77 18.94
N ALA A 313 -7.61 34.55 18.42
CA ALA A 313 -8.74 33.73 18.84
C ALA A 313 -8.64 33.32 20.34
N PRO A 314 -9.68 33.54 21.17
CA PRO A 314 -9.63 33.30 22.61
C PRO A 314 -9.61 31.80 22.97
N ASP A 315 -8.86 31.46 24.02
CA ASP A 315 -8.74 30.09 24.51
C ASP A 315 -9.97 29.65 25.32
N GLY A 316 -10.80 28.82 24.69
CA GLY A 316 -11.75 27.94 25.38
C GLY A 316 -13.22 28.27 25.19
N LYS A 317 -13.96 27.39 24.49
CA LYS A 317 -15.01 26.53 25.09
C LYS A 317 -15.67 25.58 24.06
N SER A 318 -15.98 24.38 24.57
CA SER A 318 -16.94 23.34 24.13
C SER A 318 -16.82 22.70 22.74
N GLY A 319 -15.69 22.05 22.48
CA GLY A 319 -15.62 20.82 21.66
C GLY A 319 -15.24 19.63 22.55
N PRO A 320 -15.22 18.37 22.03
CA PRO A 320 -14.73 17.21 22.78
C PRO A 320 -13.32 17.49 23.32
N PRO A 321 -12.90 16.86 24.44
CA PRO A 321 -11.73 17.26 25.20
C PRO A 321 -10.55 17.47 24.26
N GLY A 322 -10.10 18.72 24.19
CA GLY A 322 -8.91 19.05 23.42
C GLY A 322 -7.80 18.12 23.91
N GLY A 323 -7.28 17.30 23.00
CA GLY A 323 -6.08 16.54 23.27
C GLY A 323 -4.98 17.46 23.83
N PRO A 324 -3.96 16.89 24.50
CA PRO A 324 -2.93 17.67 25.17
C PRO A 324 -2.44 18.80 24.27
N ARG A 325 -2.40 20.04 24.79
CA ARG A 325 -1.85 21.20 24.07
C ARG A 325 -0.43 20.85 23.62
N GLY A 326 -0.29 20.52 22.34
CA GLY A 326 0.94 20.10 21.68
C GLY A 326 0.66 19.96 20.19
N ASN A 327 0.91 21.05 19.46
CA ASN A 327 1.05 21.21 18.00
C ASN A 327 0.49 20.07 17.13
N GLY A 328 -0.72 20.20 16.60
CA GLY A 328 -0.88 20.64 15.22
C GLY A 328 -1.16 19.41 14.33
N GLY A 329 -1.86 19.58 13.21
CA GLY A 329 -1.85 18.53 12.18
C GLY A 329 -0.44 18.35 11.60
N PRO A 330 -0.25 17.49 10.58
CA PRO A 330 1.01 17.51 9.86
C PRO A 330 1.36 18.96 9.44
N PRO A 331 2.63 19.37 9.55
CA PRO A 331 3.07 20.71 9.16
C PRO A 331 2.62 21.06 7.74
N SER A 332 2.29 22.34 7.53
CA SER A 332 1.96 22.87 6.21
C SER A 332 3.07 22.50 5.22
N PRO A 333 2.75 22.10 3.98
CA PRO A 333 3.74 21.85 2.96
C PRO A 333 4.68 23.05 2.80
N ALA A 334 5.96 22.78 2.60
CA ALA A 334 7.01 23.79 2.41
C ALA A 334 8.06 23.27 1.42
N LYS A 335 8.31 24.03 0.36
CA LYS A 335 9.41 23.79 -0.57
C LYS A 335 10.70 24.48 -0.14
N ASN A 336 11.84 24.05 -0.68
CA ASN A 336 13.08 24.81 -0.69
C ASN A 336 13.43 25.24 -2.12
N SER A 337 14.12 26.36 -2.24
CA SER A 337 14.71 26.89 -3.46
C SER A 337 16.20 26.51 -3.58
N SER A 338 16.85 26.98 -4.65
CA SER A 338 18.31 26.90 -4.81
C SER A 338 19.09 27.81 -3.86
N GLU A 339 18.43 28.73 -3.15
CA GLU A 339 19.04 29.59 -2.13
C GLU A 339 19.06 28.93 -0.74
N LEU A 340 18.67 27.66 -0.65
CA LEU A 340 18.67 26.90 0.59
C LEU A 340 20.09 26.76 1.16
N VAL A 341 20.22 27.12 2.43
CA VAL A 341 21.40 26.90 3.25
C VAL A 341 21.00 26.15 4.50
N ILE A 342 21.67 25.03 4.77
CA ILE A 342 21.49 24.25 5.99
C ILE A 342 22.79 24.27 6.78
N VAL A 343 22.70 24.70 8.04
CA VAL A 343 23.80 24.63 9.01
C VAL A 343 23.44 23.59 10.06
N GLU A 344 24.18 22.48 10.10
CA GLU A 344 24.05 21.42 11.09
C GLU A 344 25.20 21.47 12.10
N ARG A 345 24.93 21.11 13.35
CA ARG A 345 25.88 20.97 14.45
C ARG A 345 25.73 19.57 15.00
N PHE A 346 26.74 18.72 14.78
CA PHE A 346 26.78 17.36 15.29
C PHE A 346 27.64 17.30 16.55
N SER A 347 27.11 16.70 17.61
CA SER A 347 27.82 16.48 18.87
C SER A 347 27.50 15.10 19.44
N LEU A 348 28.51 14.48 20.03
CA LEU A 348 28.35 13.24 20.79
C LEU A 348 28.05 13.56 22.25
N ASN A 349 27.23 12.71 22.88
CA ASN A 349 27.16 12.66 24.33
C ASN A 349 28.45 12.07 24.94
N GLU A 350 28.57 12.12 26.27
CA GLU A 350 29.80 11.77 26.98
C GLU A 350 30.29 10.33 26.74
N ASP A 351 29.38 9.38 26.58
CA ASP A 351 29.70 7.97 26.31
C ASP A 351 29.80 7.63 24.81
N GLY A 352 29.56 8.62 23.93
CA GLY A 352 29.66 8.46 22.48
C GLY A 352 28.60 7.55 21.85
N THR A 353 27.50 7.27 22.55
CA THR A 353 26.41 6.41 22.05
C THR A 353 25.24 7.16 21.44
N VAL A 354 25.15 8.47 21.66
CA VAL A 354 24.12 9.34 21.10
C VAL A 354 24.78 10.43 20.29
N LEU A 355 24.44 10.48 19.01
CA LEU A 355 24.80 11.57 18.12
C LEU A 355 23.61 12.52 18.05
N LYS A 356 23.80 13.70 18.63
CA LYS A 356 22.84 14.81 18.56
C LYS A 356 23.15 15.65 17.34
N ARG A 357 22.11 16.03 16.60
CA ARG A 357 22.19 17.00 15.52
C ARG A 357 21.26 18.17 15.82
N GLU A 358 21.80 19.37 15.81
CA GLU A 358 21.04 20.62 15.81
C GLU A 358 21.17 21.27 14.44
N TYR A 359 20.10 21.84 13.92
CA TYR A 359 20.12 22.40 12.58
C TYR A 359 19.38 23.74 12.49
N THR A 360 19.89 24.59 11.60
CA THR A 360 19.27 25.84 11.16
C THR A 360 19.13 25.79 9.65
N ILE A 361 17.92 25.99 9.16
CA ILE A 361 17.54 25.99 7.75
C ILE A 361 17.18 27.43 7.36
N THR A 362 17.84 27.97 6.34
CA THR A 362 17.56 29.30 5.80
C THR A 362 17.33 29.20 4.30
N ASP A 363 16.29 29.88 3.83
CA ASP A 363 15.98 30.00 2.40
C ASP A 363 15.33 31.38 2.21
N PRO A 364 16.11 32.42 1.88
CA PRO A 364 15.59 33.79 1.82
C PRO A 364 14.46 33.97 0.80
N LEU A 365 14.42 33.13 -0.23
CA LEU A 365 13.37 33.18 -1.24
C LEU A 365 12.05 32.62 -0.70
N TYR A 366 12.06 31.45 -0.04
CA TYR A 366 10.82 30.77 0.37
C TYR A 366 10.46 30.90 1.85
N LEU A 367 11.41 31.20 2.75
CA LEU A 367 11.20 31.31 4.19
C LEU A 367 11.34 32.76 4.69
N LYS A 368 10.37 33.22 5.50
CA LYS A 368 10.39 34.53 6.17
C LYS A 368 11.43 34.62 7.27
N ALA A 369 11.73 33.49 7.90
CA ALA A 369 12.67 33.38 9.00
C ALA A 369 13.32 31.99 8.98
N PRO A 370 14.56 31.86 9.50
CA PRO A 370 15.20 30.57 9.62
C PRO A 370 14.38 29.59 10.47
N MET A 371 14.34 28.32 10.04
CA MET A 371 13.77 27.23 10.82
C MET A 371 14.87 26.56 11.62
N THR A 372 14.60 26.27 12.90
CA THR A 372 15.52 25.52 13.75
C THR A 372 14.86 24.26 14.31
N GLY A 373 15.69 23.26 14.59
CA GLY A 373 15.28 21.99 15.16
C GLY A 373 16.47 21.16 15.64
N SER A 374 16.17 20.00 16.21
CA SER A 374 17.17 19.06 16.68
C SER A 374 16.64 17.63 16.70
N ASP A 375 17.53 16.67 16.47
CA ASP A 375 17.25 15.24 16.57
C ASP A 375 18.44 14.48 17.19
N GLU A 376 18.18 13.25 17.60
CA GLU A 376 19.15 12.33 18.21
C GLU A 376 19.03 10.97 17.53
N VAL A 377 20.16 10.37 17.21
CA VAL A 377 20.28 8.98 16.79
C VAL A 377 21.21 8.24 17.74
N THR A 378 20.95 6.94 17.92
CA THR A 378 21.72 6.09 18.82
C THR A 378 22.62 5.17 18.00
N PHE A 379 23.86 5.01 18.44
CA PHE A 379 24.81 4.08 17.86
C PHE A 379 24.25 2.66 17.94
N THR A 380 24.38 1.88 16.86
CA THR A 380 23.87 0.52 16.76
C THR A 380 24.88 -0.41 16.10
N GLN A 381 24.87 -1.68 16.48
CA GLN A 381 25.59 -2.75 15.78
C GLN A 381 24.77 -3.32 14.62
N ASP A 382 23.51 -2.89 14.46
CA ASP A 382 22.70 -3.28 13.30
C ASP A 382 23.44 -2.87 12.02
N SER A 383 23.57 -3.81 11.09
CA SER A 383 24.15 -3.55 9.78
C SER A 383 23.28 -2.59 8.98
N TYR A 384 23.90 -1.65 8.28
CA TYR A 384 23.23 -0.88 7.24
C TYR A 384 22.67 -1.83 6.17
N GLN A 385 21.43 -1.61 5.76
CA GLN A 385 20.77 -2.33 4.69
C GLN A 385 20.35 -1.32 3.62
N PRO A 386 20.77 -1.48 2.35
CA PRO A 386 20.32 -0.61 1.27
C PRO A 386 18.79 -0.55 1.19
N TYR A 387 18.26 0.64 0.95
CA TYR A 387 16.82 0.82 0.75
C TYR A 387 16.47 0.40 -0.67
N ASP A 388 15.96 -0.82 -0.80
CA ASP A 388 15.41 -1.31 -2.06
C ASP A 388 13.96 -0.83 -2.19
N CYS A 389 13.79 0.37 -2.77
CA CYS A 389 12.48 0.93 -3.04
C CYS A 389 11.90 0.32 -4.30
N ASP A 390 10.86 -0.50 -4.14
CA ASP A 390 10.00 -0.92 -5.23
C ASP A 390 8.82 0.06 -5.30
N ASP A 391 8.78 0.91 -6.33
CA ASP A 391 7.70 1.88 -6.52
C ASP A 391 6.40 1.17 -6.92
N LEU A 392 5.66 0.75 -5.90
CA LEU A 392 4.33 0.17 -6.06
C LEU A 392 3.27 1.25 -6.38
N THR A 393 3.63 2.49 -6.72
CA THR A 393 2.67 3.54 -7.10
C THR A 393 2.12 3.31 -8.50
N ALA A 394 2.91 2.73 -9.41
CA ALA A 394 2.39 2.13 -10.64
C ALA A 394 1.42 0.97 -10.33
N GLU A 395 1.59 0.30 -9.19
CA GLU A 395 0.66 -0.67 -8.59
C GLU A 395 -0.46 -0.04 -7.74
N ARG A 396 -0.60 1.30 -7.73
CA ARG A 396 -1.69 2.04 -7.04
C ARG A 396 -2.43 3.02 -7.95
N GLY A 397 -1.90 3.32 -9.13
CA GLY A 397 -2.55 4.12 -10.17
C GLY A 397 -2.60 5.62 -9.86
N SER A 398 -1.49 6.33 -10.09
CA SER A 398 -1.51 7.77 -10.34
C SER A 398 -0.75 8.08 -11.65
N GLY A 399 -1.44 8.75 -12.59
CA GLY A 399 -0.86 9.59 -13.65
C GLY A 399 0.00 8.96 -14.77
N ASN A 400 -0.59 8.79 -15.95
CA ASN A 400 0.02 8.87 -17.30
C ASN A 400 1.41 8.22 -17.54
N LEU A 401 1.38 7.04 -18.15
CA LEU A 401 2.53 6.40 -18.80
C LEU A 401 3.04 7.24 -19.99
N ASP A 402 4.27 7.75 -19.88
CA ASP A 402 5.17 7.84 -21.02
C ASP A 402 5.74 6.43 -21.27
N PRO A 403 5.48 5.81 -22.43
CA PRO A 403 5.96 4.46 -22.74
C PRO A 403 7.46 4.36 -23.08
N SER A 404 8.27 5.41 -22.85
CA SER A 404 9.70 5.42 -23.23
C SER A 404 10.71 5.13 -22.11
N ALA A 405 10.30 4.95 -20.84
CA ALA A 405 11.23 4.57 -19.77
C ALA A 405 11.51 3.05 -19.79
N THR A 406 12.48 2.65 -20.61
CA THR A 406 13.08 1.32 -20.60
C THR A 406 13.85 1.05 -19.31
N ALA A 407 13.70 -0.18 -18.80
CA ALA A 407 14.39 -0.74 -17.63
C ALA A 407 15.91 -0.42 -17.57
N PRO A 408 16.50 -0.25 -16.38
CA PRO A 408 17.93 -0.07 -16.26
C PRO A 408 18.69 -1.36 -16.57
N ASP A 409 19.69 -1.22 -17.44
CA ASP A 409 20.69 -2.21 -17.81
C ASP A 409 21.50 -2.67 -16.58
N ASN A 410 21.30 -3.91 -16.13
CA ASN A 410 22.26 -4.60 -15.26
C ASN A 410 23.40 -5.17 -16.10
N LYS A 411 24.48 -4.38 -16.24
CA LYS A 411 25.80 -4.86 -16.66
C LYS A 411 26.72 -4.99 -15.45
N ALA A 412 27.56 -6.04 -15.51
CA ALA A 412 28.63 -6.46 -14.60
C ALA A 412 28.12 -7.46 -13.53
N THR A 413 28.68 -8.66 -13.34
CA THR A 413 29.92 -9.32 -13.80
C THR A 413 29.69 -10.84 -13.75
N GLY A 414 30.34 -11.59 -14.65
CA GLY A 414 30.20 -13.03 -14.72
C GLY A 414 30.74 -13.77 -13.49
N ASN A 415 30.07 -14.87 -13.14
CA ASN A 415 30.73 -16.14 -12.89
C ASN A 415 29.75 -17.29 -13.10
N ASP A 416 30.22 -18.22 -13.93
CA ASP A 416 29.61 -19.46 -14.35
C ASP A 416 29.78 -20.52 -13.24
N VAL A 417 28.69 -21.04 -12.69
CA VAL A 417 28.70 -22.36 -12.01
C VAL A 417 27.39 -23.11 -12.26
N SER A 418 27.46 -23.98 -13.27
CA SER A 418 26.88 -25.33 -13.36
C SER A 418 25.42 -25.57 -12.91
N LYS A 419 24.60 -25.88 -13.90
CA LYS A 419 23.44 -26.79 -13.82
C LYS A 419 23.73 -27.96 -12.88
N ARG A 420 22.89 -28.18 -11.86
CA ARG A 420 22.78 -29.48 -11.19
C ARG A 420 21.32 -29.91 -11.16
N ASP A 421 21.16 -31.17 -11.56
CA ASP A 421 19.92 -31.82 -11.95
C ASP A 421 18.90 -31.95 -10.83
N VAL A 422 17.65 -31.82 -11.28
CA VAL A 422 16.41 -32.12 -10.58
C VAL A 422 16.34 -33.63 -10.29
N SER A 423 16.14 -34.01 -9.03
CA SER A 423 15.45 -35.27 -8.71
C SER A 423 14.22 -35.00 -7.85
N LYS A 424 13.06 -35.26 -8.46
CA LYS A 424 11.69 -35.15 -7.93
C LYS A 424 11.45 -36.11 -6.77
N SER A 425 10.64 -35.68 -5.80
CA SER A 425 9.53 -36.48 -5.27
C SER A 425 8.64 -35.61 -4.37
N GLY A 426 7.37 -35.38 -4.77
CA GLY A 426 6.33 -34.78 -3.92
C GLY A 426 5.40 -33.78 -4.63
N ASN A 427 4.26 -34.26 -5.13
CA ASN A 427 3.08 -33.50 -5.60
C ASN A 427 3.26 -32.40 -6.69
N VAL A 428 3.68 -32.82 -7.89
CA VAL A 428 3.94 -31.95 -9.06
C VAL A 428 2.69 -31.24 -9.61
N ASN A 429 1.48 -31.76 -9.39
CA ASN A 429 0.28 -31.19 -10.02
C ASN A 429 -0.28 -29.96 -9.28
N GLY A 430 -0.27 -29.95 -7.94
CA GLY A 430 -0.74 -28.81 -7.14
C GLY A 430 0.15 -27.57 -7.30
N GLN A 431 1.48 -27.77 -7.27
CA GLN A 431 2.47 -26.71 -7.47
C GLN A 431 2.45 -26.15 -8.91
N SER A 432 2.11 -26.97 -9.92
CA SER A 432 2.00 -26.52 -11.31
C SER A 432 0.77 -25.64 -11.56
N VAL A 433 -0.38 -25.97 -10.95
CA VAL A 433 -1.59 -25.16 -11.10
C VAL A 433 -1.43 -23.84 -10.36
N MET A 434 -0.90 -23.87 -9.15
CA MET A 434 -0.71 -22.64 -8.38
C MET A 434 0.29 -21.68 -9.00
N SER A 435 1.44 -22.19 -9.47
CA SER A 435 2.40 -21.37 -10.21
C SER A 435 1.81 -20.78 -11.50
N THR A 436 0.83 -21.44 -12.12
CA THR A 436 0.15 -20.90 -13.30
C THR A 436 -0.85 -19.80 -12.93
N LEU A 437 -1.60 -19.97 -11.84
CA LEU A 437 -2.55 -18.97 -11.35
C LEU A 437 -1.83 -17.70 -10.90
N TYR A 438 -0.71 -17.83 -10.19
CA TYR A 438 0.13 -16.68 -9.84
C TYR A 438 0.70 -15.98 -11.08
N LYS A 439 1.12 -16.71 -12.13
CA LYS A 439 1.51 -16.09 -13.40
C LYS A 439 0.39 -15.28 -14.08
N LEU A 440 -0.88 -15.65 -13.86
CA LEU A 440 -2.02 -14.88 -14.38
C LEU A 440 -2.23 -13.60 -13.56
N GLU A 441 -2.05 -13.65 -12.24
CA GLU A 441 -2.06 -12.49 -11.35
C GLU A 441 -0.91 -11.53 -11.63
N ASP A 442 0.29 -12.07 -11.82
CA ASP A 442 1.51 -11.32 -12.16
C ASP A 442 1.53 -10.86 -13.62
N SER A 443 0.56 -11.27 -14.42
CA SER A 443 0.44 -10.77 -15.80
C SER A 443 0.10 -9.27 -15.80
N LYS A 444 0.48 -8.56 -16.86
CA LYS A 444 0.16 -7.14 -17.01
C LYS A 444 -1.34 -6.85 -16.84
N VAL A 445 -2.21 -7.75 -17.27
CA VAL A 445 -3.67 -7.62 -17.11
C VAL A 445 -4.08 -7.84 -15.66
N GLY A 446 -3.57 -8.89 -15.01
CA GLY A 446 -3.86 -9.18 -13.60
C GLY A 446 -3.42 -8.03 -12.71
N GLN A 447 -2.17 -7.60 -12.85
CA GLN A 447 -1.60 -6.44 -12.17
C GLN A 447 -2.41 -5.17 -12.43
N THR A 448 -2.68 -4.80 -13.69
CA THR A 448 -3.48 -3.59 -14.00
C THR A 448 -4.82 -3.57 -13.27
N ILE A 449 -5.46 -4.74 -13.08
CA ILE A 449 -6.78 -4.83 -12.45
C ILE A 449 -6.68 -4.80 -10.93
N SER A 450 -5.75 -5.54 -10.33
CA SER A 450 -5.61 -5.62 -8.88
C SER A 450 -4.92 -4.38 -8.29
N SER A 451 -4.13 -3.68 -9.10
CA SER A 451 -3.22 -2.64 -8.63
C SER A 451 -3.69 -1.22 -8.97
N THR A 452 -4.31 -0.97 -10.13
CA THR A 452 -4.72 0.40 -10.46
C THR A 452 -6.03 0.81 -9.78
N GLN A 453 -6.10 2.06 -9.29
CA GLN A 453 -7.31 2.63 -8.67
C GLN A 453 -8.58 2.46 -9.54
N TRP A 454 -8.44 2.53 -10.87
CA TRP A 454 -9.56 2.47 -11.81
C TRP A 454 -9.71 1.11 -12.52
N GLY A 455 -8.72 0.23 -12.50
CA GLY A 455 -8.75 -1.06 -13.20
C GLY A 455 -9.90 -1.92 -12.72
N TYR A 456 -9.93 -2.24 -11.43
CA TYR A 456 -11.02 -3.04 -10.86
C TYR A 456 -12.41 -2.38 -11.03
N PRO A 457 -12.63 -1.09 -10.69
CA PRO A 457 -13.94 -0.45 -10.87
C PRO A 457 -14.42 -0.36 -12.33
N ILE A 458 -13.53 -0.04 -13.29
CA ILE A 458 -13.90 0.04 -14.71
C ILE A 458 -14.26 -1.34 -15.24
N VAL A 459 -13.41 -2.34 -14.99
CA VAL A 459 -13.64 -3.69 -15.50
C VAL A 459 -14.88 -4.29 -14.86
N LEU A 460 -15.11 -4.07 -13.55
CA LEU A 460 -16.33 -4.49 -12.87
C LEU A 460 -17.57 -3.78 -13.39
N SER A 461 -17.47 -2.49 -13.74
CA SER A 461 -18.57 -1.73 -14.35
C SER A 461 -18.92 -2.27 -15.74
N LEU A 462 -17.90 -2.54 -16.56
CA LEU A 462 -18.08 -3.20 -17.87
C LEU A 462 -18.72 -4.58 -17.71
N HIS A 463 -18.28 -5.35 -16.72
CA HIS A 463 -18.87 -6.65 -16.39
C HIS A 463 -20.34 -6.52 -15.96
N ALA A 464 -20.69 -5.50 -15.19
CA ALA A 464 -22.09 -5.23 -14.81
C ALA A 464 -22.96 -4.86 -16.03
N ILE A 465 -22.43 -4.03 -16.94
CA ILE A 465 -23.12 -3.63 -18.18
C ILE A 465 -23.35 -4.85 -19.09
N GLY A 466 -22.34 -5.69 -19.29
CA GLY A 466 -22.48 -6.89 -20.10
C GLY A 466 -23.44 -7.91 -19.45
N MET A 467 -23.44 -8.05 -18.13
CA MET A 467 -24.40 -8.88 -17.39
C MET A 467 -25.82 -8.37 -17.56
N ALA A 468 -26.06 -7.07 -17.38
CA ALA A 468 -27.37 -6.47 -17.56
C ALA A 468 -27.89 -6.68 -19.00
N THR A 469 -27.01 -6.59 -19.99
CA THR A 469 -27.36 -6.78 -21.40
C THR A 469 -27.68 -8.25 -21.73
N MET A 470 -26.75 -9.17 -21.44
CA MET A 470 -26.90 -10.59 -21.76
C MET A 470 -28.05 -11.22 -20.96
N VAL A 471 -28.01 -11.08 -19.63
CA VAL A 471 -28.97 -11.74 -18.75
C VAL A 471 -30.34 -11.07 -18.83
N GLY A 472 -30.40 -9.74 -18.94
CA GLY A 472 -31.65 -9.01 -19.11
C GLY A 472 -32.41 -9.45 -20.36
N ILE A 473 -31.72 -9.54 -21.51
CA ILE A 473 -32.34 -10.03 -22.75
C ILE A 473 -32.70 -11.52 -22.61
N ALA A 474 -31.83 -12.36 -22.07
CA ALA A 474 -32.13 -13.78 -21.87
C ALA A 474 -33.39 -13.99 -21.02
N LEU A 475 -33.55 -13.24 -19.92
CA LEU A 475 -34.74 -13.29 -19.06
C LEU A 475 -36.00 -12.77 -19.78
N MET A 476 -35.88 -11.70 -20.57
CA MET A 476 -36.98 -11.22 -21.41
C MET A 476 -37.45 -12.30 -22.39
N LEU A 477 -36.51 -12.98 -23.07
CA LEU A 477 -36.80 -14.07 -24.00
C LEU A 477 -37.50 -15.24 -23.31
N THR A 478 -37.01 -15.67 -22.13
CA THR A 478 -37.60 -16.80 -21.40
C THR A 478 -38.99 -16.46 -20.86
N LEU A 479 -39.17 -15.28 -20.28
CA LEU A 479 -40.49 -14.79 -19.83
C LEU A 479 -41.49 -14.73 -20.99
N ARG A 480 -41.04 -14.23 -22.15
CA ARG A 480 -41.88 -14.18 -23.33
C ARG A 480 -42.32 -15.58 -23.77
N VAL A 481 -41.42 -16.55 -23.82
CA VAL A 481 -41.76 -17.95 -24.15
C VAL A 481 -42.69 -18.59 -23.11
N LEU A 482 -42.53 -18.25 -21.83
CA LEU A 482 -43.41 -18.77 -20.76
C LEU A 482 -44.86 -18.26 -20.88
N GLY A 483 -45.06 -17.10 -21.52
CA GLY A 483 -46.37 -16.56 -21.86
C GLY A 483 -46.61 -15.12 -21.43
N PHE A 484 -45.63 -14.47 -20.80
CA PHE A 484 -45.71 -13.04 -20.50
C PHE A 484 -45.61 -12.21 -21.78
N ALA A 485 -46.34 -11.10 -21.86
CA ALA A 485 -46.41 -10.25 -23.08
C ALA A 485 -46.72 -11.05 -24.36
N SER A 486 -47.67 -11.99 -24.29
CA SER A 486 -48.00 -12.92 -25.37
C SER A 486 -48.45 -12.27 -26.69
N ALA A 487 -48.83 -10.99 -26.65
CA ALA A 487 -49.18 -10.19 -27.82
C ALA A 487 -48.00 -9.95 -28.79
N ILE A 488 -46.76 -9.98 -28.32
CA ILE A 488 -45.57 -9.72 -29.14
C ILE A 488 -45.13 -11.03 -29.80
N PRO A 489 -44.99 -11.18 -31.12
CA PRO A 489 -44.51 -12.44 -31.72
C PRO A 489 -43.15 -12.86 -31.16
N VAL A 490 -42.94 -14.17 -30.95
CA VAL A 490 -41.68 -14.67 -30.37
C VAL A 490 -40.53 -14.46 -31.37
N THR A 491 -40.82 -14.58 -32.67
CA THR A 491 -39.89 -14.32 -33.77
C THR A 491 -39.37 -12.89 -33.80
N ALA A 492 -40.17 -11.90 -33.37
CA ALA A 492 -39.75 -10.51 -33.27
C ALA A 492 -38.60 -10.31 -32.27
N MET A 493 -38.37 -11.27 -31.38
CA MET A 493 -37.29 -11.20 -30.41
C MET A 493 -35.92 -11.67 -30.95
N ALA A 494 -35.88 -12.25 -32.16
CA ALA A 494 -34.66 -12.83 -32.73
C ALA A 494 -33.51 -11.82 -32.88
N SER A 495 -33.83 -10.56 -33.17
CA SER A 495 -32.86 -9.47 -33.36
C SER A 495 -32.07 -9.15 -32.08
N TYR A 496 -32.70 -9.25 -30.91
CA TYR A 496 -32.06 -8.97 -29.62
C TYR A 496 -31.01 -10.01 -29.23
N TRP A 497 -31.02 -11.19 -29.86
CA TRP A 497 -30.01 -12.21 -29.57
C TRP A 497 -28.58 -11.75 -29.91
N ASN A 498 -28.41 -10.99 -30.99
CA ASN A 498 -27.09 -10.46 -31.34
C ASN A 498 -26.61 -9.42 -30.31
N VAL A 499 -27.52 -8.60 -29.78
CA VAL A 499 -27.23 -7.66 -28.69
C VAL A 499 -26.84 -8.41 -27.40
N ALA A 500 -27.54 -9.51 -27.09
CA ALA A 500 -27.19 -10.37 -25.97
C ALA A 500 -25.77 -10.95 -26.11
N LEU A 501 -25.39 -11.40 -27.32
CA LEU A 501 -24.03 -11.89 -27.60
C LEU A 501 -22.97 -10.79 -27.47
N THR A 502 -23.27 -9.55 -27.84
CA THR A 502 -22.38 -8.40 -27.56
C THR A 502 -22.17 -8.22 -26.06
N GLY A 503 -23.25 -8.27 -25.27
CA GLY A 503 -23.18 -8.23 -23.80
C GLY A 503 -22.36 -9.39 -23.22
N PHE A 504 -22.50 -10.60 -23.77
CA PHE A 504 -21.68 -11.74 -23.38
C PHE A 504 -20.20 -11.53 -23.72
N GLY A 505 -19.88 -10.94 -24.88
CA GLY A 505 -18.50 -10.61 -25.25
C GLY A 505 -17.84 -9.66 -24.25
N ILE A 506 -18.56 -8.60 -23.84
CA ILE A 506 -18.10 -7.68 -22.79
C ILE A 506 -17.84 -8.44 -21.49
N ASN A 507 -18.77 -9.31 -21.08
CA ASN A 507 -18.63 -10.12 -19.87
C ASN A 507 -17.48 -11.11 -19.91
N LEU A 508 -17.23 -11.72 -21.06
CA LEU A 508 -16.16 -12.69 -21.21
C LEU A 508 -14.81 -12.00 -21.07
N VAL A 509 -14.61 -10.89 -21.78
CA VAL A 509 -13.36 -10.12 -21.72
C VAL A 509 -13.15 -9.55 -20.31
N SER A 510 -14.14 -8.85 -19.77
CA SER A 510 -14.05 -8.29 -18.40
C SER A 510 -13.93 -9.37 -17.34
N GLY A 511 -14.61 -10.50 -17.48
CA GLY A 511 -14.58 -11.62 -16.54
C GLY A 511 -13.24 -12.34 -16.53
N VAL A 512 -12.62 -12.56 -17.69
CA VAL A 512 -11.24 -13.08 -17.78
C VAL A 512 -10.26 -12.11 -17.13
N ALA A 513 -10.45 -10.81 -17.36
CA ALA A 513 -9.57 -9.81 -16.79
C ALA A 513 -9.71 -9.76 -15.24
N LEU A 514 -10.93 -9.75 -14.71
CA LEU A 514 -11.19 -9.87 -13.26
C LEU A 514 -10.62 -11.17 -12.68
N PHE A 515 -10.72 -12.28 -13.43
CA PHE A 515 -10.12 -13.55 -13.02
C PHE A 515 -8.59 -13.42 -12.92
N CYS A 516 -7.93 -12.82 -13.91
CA CYS A 516 -6.49 -12.58 -13.82
C CYS A 516 -6.11 -11.73 -12.61
N GLY A 517 -6.93 -10.76 -12.19
CA GLY A 517 -6.62 -9.93 -11.02
C GLY A 517 -6.64 -10.65 -9.67
N ASN A 518 -7.27 -11.83 -9.59
CA ASN A 518 -7.37 -12.60 -8.34
C ASN A 518 -7.57 -14.11 -8.63
N ALA A 519 -6.72 -14.66 -9.50
CA ALA A 519 -6.91 -15.96 -10.11
C ALA A 519 -6.82 -17.11 -9.09
N SER A 520 -5.88 -17.00 -8.14
CA SER A 520 -5.67 -17.96 -7.07
C SER A 520 -6.91 -18.06 -6.18
N GLU A 521 -7.47 -16.92 -5.75
CA GLU A 521 -8.68 -16.89 -4.92
C GLU A 521 -9.90 -17.41 -5.69
N LEU A 522 -10.16 -16.88 -6.89
CA LEU A 522 -11.36 -17.22 -7.67
C LEU A 522 -11.35 -18.67 -8.17
N TYR A 523 -10.17 -19.25 -8.43
CA TYR A 523 -10.06 -20.63 -8.88
C TYR A 523 -10.55 -21.62 -7.81
N PHE A 524 -10.26 -21.38 -6.53
CA PHE A 524 -10.67 -22.25 -5.43
C PHE A 524 -12.06 -21.95 -4.89
N ASN A 525 -12.55 -20.72 -5.09
CA ASN A 525 -13.88 -20.30 -4.69
C ASN A 525 -15.00 -21.17 -5.32
N TRP A 526 -15.75 -21.89 -4.48
CA TRP A 526 -16.79 -22.80 -4.95
C TRP A 526 -17.99 -22.07 -5.58
N ALA A 527 -18.33 -20.87 -5.09
CA ALA A 527 -19.41 -20.06 -5.63
C ALA A 527 -19.06 -19.57 -7.04
N PHE A 528 -17.80 -19.21 -7.29
CA PHE A 528 -17.30 -18.89 -8.63
C PHE A 528 -17.45 -20.08 -9.58
N ARG A 529 -17.04 -21.28 -9.18
CA ARG A 529 -17.16 -22.50 -10.02
C ARG A 529 -18.61 -22.80 -10.39
N ILE A 530 -19.52 -22.72 -9.42
CA ILE A 530 -20.96 -22.90 -9.66
C ILE A 530 -21.49 -21.82 -10.61
N LYS A 531 -21.10 -20.56 -10.42
CA LYS A 531 -21.45 -19.46 -11.34
C LYS A 531 -21.02 -19.80 -12.77
N ILE A 532 -19.78 -20.23 -12.99
CA ILE A 532 -19.29 -20.56 -14.35
C ILE A 532 -20.12 -21.69 -14.98
N LEU A 533 -20.42 -22.76 -14.24
CA LEU A 533 -21.27 -23.85 -14.73
C LEU A 533 -22.68 -23.37 -15.09
N LEU A 534 -23.29 -22.52 -14.26
CA LEU A 534 -24.62 -21.95 -14.49
C LEU A 534 -24.64 -20.98 -15.67
N VAL A 535 -23.59 -20.19 -15.89
CA VAL A 535 -23.44 -19.33 -17.06
C VAL A 535 -23.36 -20.16 -18.34
N ILE A 536 -22.56 -21.23 -18.35
CA ILE A 536 -22.47 -22.15 -19.49
C ILE A 536 -23.83 -22.79 -19.77
N ALA A 537 -24.51 -23.30 -18.74
CA ALA A 537 -25.84 -23.89 -18.87
C ALA A 537 -26.86 -22.86 -19.41
N GLY A 538 -26.90 -21.65 -18.82
CA GLY A 538 -27.78 -20.56 -19.26
C GLY A 538 -27.56 -20.19 -20.72
N LEU A 539 -26.30 -20.07 -21.17
CA LEU A 539 -25.95 -19.79 -22.56
C LEU A 539 -26.44 -20.87 -23.51
N VAL A 540 -26.13 -22.14 -23.23
CA VAL A 540 -26.51 -23.28 -24.09
C VAL A 540 -28.03 -23.41 -24.19
N LEU A 541 -28.73 -23.30 -23.05
CA LEU A 541 -30.19 -23.42 -23.01
C LEU A 541 -30.88 -22.27 -23.74
N THR A 542 -30.44 -21.02 -23.52
CA THR A 542 -31.00 -19.85 -24.22
C THR A 542 -30.66 -19.89 -25.72
N TRP A 543 -29.44 -20.28 -26.11
CA TRP A 543 -29.07 -20.44 -27.52
C TRP A 543 -29.93 -21.49 -28.23
N ARG A 544 -30.16 -22.64 -27.59
CA ARG A 544 -31.04 -23.69 -28.10
C ARG A 544 -32.48 -23.20 -28.24
N LEU A 545 -32.98 -22.46 -27.24
CA LEU A 545 -34.31 -21.85 -27.27
C LEU A 545 -34.44 -20.86 -28.43
N VAL A 546 -33.43 -20.03 -28.64
CA VAL A 546 -33.41 -19.06 -29.74
C VAL A 546 -33.42 -19.75 -31.10
N THR A 547 -32.61 -20.79 -31.26
CA THR A 547 -32.45 -21.49 -32.53
C THR A 547 -33.71 -22.25 -32.93
N ILE A 548 -34.33 -22.98 -31.99
CA ILE A 548 -35.46 -23.88 -32.29
C ILE A 548 -36.82 -23.16 -32.23
N CYS A 549 -36.98 -22.20 -31.32
CA CYS A 549 -38.25 -21.50 -31.16
C CYS A 549 -38.19 -20.15 -31.87
N ILE A 550 -37.34 -19.24 -31.40
CA ILE A 550 -37.37 -17.82 -31.77
C ILE A 550 -37.05 -17.61 -33.26
N LYS A 551 -36.12 -18.36 -33.84
CA LYS A 551 -35.75 -18.20 -35.27
C LYS A 551 -36.60 -19.00 -36.25
N GLN A 552 -37.31 -20.02 -35.79
CA GLN A 552 -37.97 -21.00 -36.68
C GLN A 552 -39.50 -20.98 -36.61
N THR A 553 -40.10 -20.64 -35.47
CA THR A 553 -41.56 -20.74 -35.31
C THR A 553 -42.14 -19.85 -34.21
N ASP A 554 -43.27 -19.19 -34.49
CA ASP A 554 -44.05 -18.51 -33.46
C ASP A 554 -44.88 -19.46 -32.58
N LYS A 555 -44.92 -20.76 -32.90
CA LYS A 555 -45.65 -21.76 -32.10
C LYS A 555 -44.81 -22.22 -30.91
N VAL A 556 -45.18 -21.75 -29.72
CA VAL A 556 -44.54 -22.16 -28.46
C VAL A 556 -45.15 -23.47 -27.94
N SER A 557 -44.35 -24.54 -27.90
CA SER A 557 -44.73 -25.83 -27.31
C SER A 557 -44.41 -25.93 -25.82
N THR A 558 -44.98 -26.92 -25.12
CA THR A 558 -44.64 -27.22 -23.72
C THR A 558 -43.15 -27.55 -23.54
N LYS A 559 -42.50 -28.13 -24.56
CA LYS A 559 -41.05 -28.38 -24.52
C LYS A 559 -40.26 -27.07 -24.50
N HIS A 560 -40.67 -26.07 -25.28
CA HIS A 560 -40.05 -24.74 -25.30
C HIS A 560 -40.21 -24.04 -23.95
N LYS A 561 -41.40 -24.13 -23.33
CA LYS A 561 -41.64 -23.57 -21.99
C LYS A 561 -40.77 -24.19 -20.90
N LYS A 562 -40.60 -25.53 -20.92
CA LYS A 562 -39.68 -26.22 -20.00
C LYS A 562 -38.24 -25.74 -20.17
N LEU A 563 -37.78 -25.64 -21.41
CA LEU A 563 -36.44 -25.14 -21.72
C LEU A 563 -36.24 -23.70 -21.23
N ALA A 564 -37.22 -22.83 -21.46
CA ALA A 564 -37.21 -21.44 -21.01
C ALA A 564 -37.18 -21.32 -19.47
N ALA A 565 -37.95 -22.15 -18.75
CA ALA A 565 -37.95 -22.16 -17.30
C ALA A 565 -36.58 -22.56 -16.73
N ILE A 566 -35.95 -23.61 -17.26
CA ILE A 566 -34.63 -24.05 -16.80
C ILE A 566 -33.57 -22.96 -17.09
N ALA A 567 -33.60 -22.38 -18.30
CA ALA A 567 -32.68 -21.29 -18.66
C ALA A 567 -32.83 -20.09 -17.70
N MET A 568 -34.07 -19.70 -17.38
CA MET A 568 -34.36 -18.62 -16.44
C MET A 568 -33.78 -18.89 -15.06
N VAL A 569 -33.97 -20.11 -14.53
CA VAL A 569 -33.41 -20.52 -13.23
C VAL A 569 -31.88 -20.49 -13.27
N SER A 570 -31.24 -21.01 -14.33
CA SER A 570 -29.78 -20.97 -14.47
C SER A 570 -29.23 -19.54 -14.45
N TRP A 571 -29.87 -18.60 -15.15
CA TRP A 571 -29.44 -17.20 -15.18
C TRP A 571 -29.61 -16.50 -13.83
N VAL A 572 -30.75 -16.69 -13.15
CA VAL A 572 -30.99 -16.11 -11.82
C VAL A 572 -30.01 -16.68 -10.81
N ALA A 573 -29.79 -18.00 -10.81
CA ALA A 573 -28.84 -18.65 -9.93
C ALA A 573 -27.40 -18.19 -10.19
N ALA A 574 -27.02 -17.93 -11.45
CA ALA A 574 -25.69 -17.39 -11.78
C ALA A 574 -25.47 -15.97 -11.21
N ILE A 575 -26.49 -15.10 -11.23
CA ILE A 575 -26.42 -13.77 -10.60
C ILE A 575 -26.23 -13.90 -9.09
N ILE A 576 -27.01 -14.77 -8.44
CA ILE A 576 -26.92 -15.02 -7.00
C ILE A 576 -25.52 -15.55 -6.65
N ALA A 577 -25.06 -16.60 -7.34
CA ALA A 577 -23.72 -17.14 -7.14
C ALA A 577 -22.62 -16.09 -7.34
N GLY A 578 -22.78 -15.19 -8.33
CA GLY A 578 -21.87 -14.07 -8.54
C GLY A 578 -21.80 -13.07 -7.39
N ARG A 579 -22.89 -12.85 -6.66
CA ARG A 579 -22.88 -12.04 -5.43
C ARG A 579 -22.26 -12.79 -4.25
N LEU A 580 -22.45 -14.10 -4.17
CA LEU A 580 -21.92 -14.93 -3.09
C LEU A 580 -20.39 -15.05 -3.10
N ILE A 581 -19.71 -14.85 -4.23
CA ILE A 581 -18.25 -14.87 -4.33
C ILE A 581 -17.58 -13.98 -3.25
N GLY A 582 -18.11 -12.77 -3.01
CA GLY A 582 -17.53 -11.83 -2.04
C GLY A 582 -17.86 -12.13 -0.57
N TYR A 583 -18.62 -13.19 -0.29
CA TYR A 583 -19.03 -13.57 1.07
C TYR A 583 -18.62 -15.00 1.44
N MET A 584 -18.20 -15.79 0.47
CA MET A 584 -17.98 -17.22 0.62
C MET A 584 -16.70 -17.56 -0.13
N SER A 585 -15.59 -17.71 0.62
CA SER A 585 -14.31 -18.22 0.14
C SER A 585 -14.38 -19.73 -0.05
#